data_AF-A0A0L9US81-F1
#
_entry.id   AF-A0A0L9US81-F1
#
_cell.length_a   1.000
_cell.length_b   1.000
_cell.length_c   1.000
_cell.angle_alpha   90.00
_cell.angle_beta   90.00
_cell.angle_gamma   90.00
#
_symmetry.space_group_name_H-M   'P 1'
#
loop_
_entity.id
_entity.type
_entity.pdbx_description
1 polymer ?
#
loop_
_entity_poly.entity_id
_entity_poly.type
_entity_poly.pdbx_seq_one_letter_code
_entity_poly.pdbx_strand_id
1 'polypeptide(L)'
;MLEGLTSLRTLDIHYCKKLKSLSEGVRHLAHLESLKIIDCPELMDLSSNMRQLTALQFVSISGYSTLPYGFQRVPFLRTLAITNCRSISLSDWVGDMTTLERLSIRNCEELRSLPSSIQRLINLSYLTIYCCPHLQERCKRETGEDWQYINHIPQLGLYP
;
A
#
# COMPACT_ATOMS: atom_id res chain seq x y z
N MET A 1 17.28 -12.23 -12.78
CA MET A 1 17.55 -11.04 -13.63
C MET A 1 17.89 -9.77 -12.83
N LEU A 2 17.48 -9.62 -11.56
CA LEU A 2 17.79 -8.43 -10.75
C LEU A 2 19.01 -8.58 -9.81
N GLU A 3 19.64 -9.77 -9.75
CA GLU A 3 20.64 -10.13 -8.73
C GLU A 3 21.91 -9.25 -8.74
N GLY A 4 22.23 -8.59 -9.85
CA GLY A 4 23.39 -7.69 -9.96
C GLY A 4 23.09 -6.22 -9.66
N LEU A 5 21.84 -5.84 -9.42
CA LEU A 5 21.42 -4.44 -9.29
C LEU A 5 21.47 -3.95 -7.83
N THR A 6 22.56 -4.24 -7.12
CA THR A 6 22.66 -4.01 -5.67
C THR A 6 22.54 -2.54 -5.27
N SER A 7 22.90 -1.59 -6.15
CA SER A 7 22.76 -0.15 -5.91
C SER A 7 21.42 0.45 -6.34
N LEU A 8 20.47 -0.36 -6.80
CA LEU A 8 19.17 0.12 -7.29
C LEU A 8 18.37 0.76 -6.15
N ARG A 9 17.94 2.01 -6.33
CA ARG A 9 17.10 2.74 -5.36
C ARG A 9 15.63 2.78 -5.74
N THR A 10 15.32 2.66 -7.03
CA THR A 10 13.96 2.71 -7.55
C THR A 10 13.72 1.55 -8.50
N LEU A 11 12.63 0.83 -8.29
CA LEU A 11 12.19 -0.27 -9.14
C LEU A 11 10.74 -0.04 -9.53
N ASP A 12 10.53 0.13 -10.83
CA ASP A 12 9.22 0.35 -11.42
C ASP A 12 8.89 -0.86 -12.30
N ILE A 13 7.79 -1.56 -12.00
CA ILE A 13 7.34 -2.76 -12.71
C ILE A 13 5.96 -2.49 -13.31
N HIS A 14 5.86 -2.57 -14.62
CA HIS A 14 4.67 -2.15 -15.36
C HIS A 14 4.18 -3.27 -16.27
N TYR A 15 2.87 -3.48 -16.32
CA TYR A 15 2.16 -4.32 -17.30
C TYR A 15 2.67 -5.77 -17.40
N CYS A 16 3.23 -6.31 -16.31
CA CYS A 16 3.79 -7.65 -16.28
C CYS A 16 2.71 -8.69 -15.95
N LYS A 17 1.94 -9.07 -16.99
CA LYS A 17 0.75 -9.94 -16.85
C LYS A 17 1.02 -11.33 -16.27
N LYS A 18 2.23 -11.88 -16.48
CA LYS A 18 2.63 -13.24 -16.06
C LYS A 18 3.54 -13.24 -14.82
N LEU A 19 3.79 -12.08 -14.22
CA LEU A 19 4.67 -11.96 -13.07
C LEU A 19 3.91 -12.43 -11.83
N LYS A 20 4.31 -13.57 -11.27
CA LYS A 20 3.63 -14.19 -10.12
C LYS A 20 4.27 -13.83 -8.77
N SER A 21 5.56 -13.55 -8.77
CA SER A 21 6.33 -13.23 -7.56
C SER A 21 7.52 -12.35 -7.90
N LEU A 22 7.92 -11.53 -6.93
CA LEU A 22 9.15 -10.73 -6.95
C LEU A 22 10.26 -11.28 -6.05
N SER A 23 9.96 -12.30 -5.25
CA SER A 23 10.73 -12.64 -4.06
C SER A 23 12.19 -13.00 -4.29
N GLU A 24 12.50 -13.79 -5.31
CA GLU A 24 13.89 -14.15 -5.63
C GLU A 24 14.62 -13.00 -6.33
N GLY A 25 13.91 -12.13 -7.03
CA GLY A 25 14.51 -11.00 -7.75
C GLY A 25 14.94 -9.87 -6.82
N VAL A 26 14.14 -9.57 -5.78
CA VAL A 26 14.36 -8.37 -4.95
C VAL A 26 15.23 -8.61 -3.73
N ARG A 27 15.57 -9.87 -3.41
CA ARG A 27 16.33 -10.25 -2.20
C ARG A 27 17.68 -9.53 -2.01
N HIS A 28 18.31 -9.12 -3.12
CA HIS A 28 19.62 -8.44 -3.10
C HIS A 28 19.52 -6.91 -3.17
N LEU A 29 18.31 -6.35 -3.26
CA LEU A 29 18.10 -4.91 -3.45
C LEU A 29 18.04 -4.18 -2.09
N ALA A 30 19.09 -4.34 -1.28
CA ALA A 30 19.15 -3.77 0.07
C ALA A 30 19.07 -2.23 0.11
N HIS A 31 19.38 -1.57 -1.00
CA HIS A 31 19.32 -0.11 -1.15
C HIS A 31 18.06 0.40 -1.85
N LEU A 32 17.08 -0.48 -2.12
CA LEU A 32 15.84 -0.09 -2.76
C LEU A 32 15.01 0.79 -1.82
N GLU A 33 14.68 2.00 -2.25
CA GLU A 33 13.93 2.99 -1.47
C GLU A 33 12.49 3.14 -1.95
N SER A 34 12.26 2.89 -3.24
CA SER A 34 10.97 3.07 -3.92
C SER A 34 10.64 1.88 -4.81
N LEU A 35 9.45 1.33 -4.64
CA LEU A 35 8.90 0.25 -5.46
C LEU A 35 7.54 0.66 -6.02
N LYS A 36 7.41 0.67 -7.34
CA LYS A 36 6.12 0.88 -8.02
C LYS A 36 5.74 -0.35 -8.82
N ILE A 37 4.48 -0.77 -8.67
CA ILE A 37 3.95 -1.90 -9.40
C ILE A 37 2.61 -1.50 -10.02
N ILE A 38 2.53 -1.57 -11.34
CA ILE A 38 1.39 -1.09 -12.12
C ILE A 38 0.90 -2.21 -13.04
N ASP A 39 -0.39 -2.52 -12.96
CA ASP A 39 -1.09 -3.46 -13.86
C ASP A 39 -0.40 -4.83 -13.98
N CYS A 40 -0.09 -5.43 -12.83
CA CYS A 40 0.53 -6.76 -12.72
C CYS A 40 -0.43 -7.75 -12.01
N PRO A 41 -1.50 -8.21 -12.68
CA PRO A 41 -2.63 -8.89 -12.04
C PRO A 41 -2.32 -10.27 -11.45
N GLU A 42 -1.31 -10.97 -11.95
CA GLU A 42 -0.90 -12.28 -11.41
C GLU A 42 0.04 -12.17 -10.20
N LEU A 43 0.52 -10.96 -9.86
CA LEU A 43 1.43 -10.74 -8.75
C LEU A 43 0.62 -10.60 -7.46
N MET A 44 0.40 -11.73 -6.79
CA MET A 44 -0.46 -11.84 -5.61
C MET A 44 0.32 -12.10 -4.31
N ASP A 45 1.53 -12.65 -4.42
CA ASP A 45 2.39 -12.96 -3.27
C ASP A 45 3.72 -12.23 -3.37
N LEU A 46 3.94 -11.34 -2.40
CA LEU A 46 5.18 -10.61 -2.18
C LEU A 46 5.79 -10.99 -0.84
N SER A 47 5.31 -12.01 -0.15
CA SER A 47 5.64 -12.25 1.26
C SER A 47 7.07 -12.73 1.50
N SER A 48 7.74 -13.28 0.50
CA SER A 48 9.12 -13.78 0.59
C SER A 48 10.15 -12.67 0.30
N ASN A 49 11.16 -12.58 1.17
CA ASN A 49 12.30 -11.66 1.10
C ASN A 49 12.02 -10.14 1.24
N MET A 50 10.76 -9.69 1.38
CA MET A 50 10.46 -8.26 1.65
C MET A 50 11.06 -7.73 2.95
N ARG A 51 11.35 -8.62 3.92
CA ARG A 51 12.06 -8.26 5.16
C ARG A 51 13.49 -7.77 4.93
N GLN A 52 14.09 -8.12 3.80
CA GLN A 52 15.47 -7.72 3.45
C GLN A 52 15.52 -6.33 2.82
N LEU A 53 14.38 -5.78 2.39
CA LEU A 53 14.28 -4.44 1.81
C LEU A 53 14.25 -3.38 2.93
N THR A 54 15.36 -3.26 3.65
CA THR A 54 15.48 -2.37 4.82
C THR A 54 15.54 -0.89 4.45
N ALA A 55 15.90 -0.54 3.22
CA ALA A 55 15.87 0.83 2.72
C ALA A 55 14.49 1.24 2.16
N LEU A 56 13.56 0.29 1.96
CA LEU A 56 12.32 0.54 1.23
C LEU A 56 11.34 1.35 2.09
N GLN A 57 11.06 2.57 1.64
CA GLN A 57 10.23 3.54 2.37
C GLN A 57 8.98 3.95 1.60
N PHE A 58 8.96 3.72 0.28
CA PHE A 58 7.83 4.04 -0.57
C PHE A 58 7.39 2.85 -1.41
N VAL A 59 6.10 2.52 -1.33
CA VAL A 59 5.45 1.55 -2.21
C VAL A 59 4.26 2.21 -2.88
N SER A 60 4.16 2.06 -4.20
CA SER A 60 2.96 2.40 -4.95
C SER A 60 2.46 1.19 -5.73
N ILE A 61 1.17 0.91 -5.63
CA ILE A 61 0.50 -0.15 -6.36
C ILE A 61 -0.68 0.41 -7.13
N SER A 62 -0.82 -0.03 -8.37
CA SER A 62 -1.89 0.42 -9.24
C SER A 62 -2.45 -0.66 -10.16
N GLY A 63 -3.76 -0.58 -10.42
CA GLY A 63 -4.42 -1.48 -11.38
C GLY A 63 -4.76 -2.87 -10.83
N TYR A 64 -4.88 -3.01 -9.51
CA TYR A 64 -5.16 -4.29 -8.87
C TYR A 64 -6.66 -4.48 -8.59
N SER A 65 -7.16 -5.69 -8.82
CA SER A 65 -8.46 -6.15 -8.30
C SER A 65 -8.34 -6.68 -6.86
N THR A 66 -7.21 -7.32 -6.55
CA THR A 66 -6.87 -7.82 -5.22
C THR A 66 -5.44 -7.39 -4.91
N LEU A 67 -5.19 -6.80 -3.74
CA LEU A 67 -3.82 -6.42 -3.41
C LEU A 67 -2.94 -7.64 -3.18
N PRO A 68 -1.67 -7.60 -3.62
CA PRO A 68 -0.72 -8.58 -3.19
C PRO A 68 -0.53 -8.50 -1.67
N TYR A 69 -0.47 -9.67 -1.05
CA TYR A 69 -0.07 -9.81 0.34
C TYR A 69 1.46 -9.80 0.44
N GLY A 70 2.02 -9.18 1.47
CA GLY A 70 3.46 -9.23 1.76
C GLY A 70 4.10 -7.89 2.09
N PHE A 71 3.49 -6.76 1.71
CA PHE A 71 4.02 -5.43 2.03
C PHE A 71 4.09 -5.14 3.52
N GLN A 72 3.22 -5.75 4.33
CA GLN A 72 3.29 -5.68 5.79
C GLN A 72 4.56 -6.31 6.38
N ARG A 73 5.36 -7.01 5.58
CA ARG A 73 6.66 -7.55 5.99
C ARG A 73 7.83 -6.60 5.70
N VAL A 74 7.59 -5.46 5.03
CA VAL A 74 8.61 -4.44 4.80
C VAL A 74 8.84 -3.69 6.13
N PRO A 75 10.06 -3.70 6.69
CA PRO A 75 10.28 -3.27 8.06
C PRO A 75 10.09 -1.76 8.27
N PHE A 76 10.45 -0.93 7.29
CA PHE A 76 10.53 0.53 7.46
C PHE A 76 9.70 1.30 6.43
N LEU A 77 8.59 0.70 5.97
CA LEU A 77 7.75 1.33 4.97
C LEU A 77 7.02 2.54 5.55
N ARG A 78 7.27 3.74 5.01
CA ARG A 78 6.67 5.00 5.50
C ARG A 78 5.47 5.45 4.67
N THR A 79 5.48 5.16 3.37
CA THR A 79 4.43 5.63 2.45
C THR A 79 3.90 4.49 1.59
N LEU A 80 2.58 4.35 1.60
CA LEU A 80 1.83 3.44 0.75
C LEU A 80 0.83 4.23 -0.10
N ALA A 81 0.95 4.09 -1.42
CA ALA A 81 0.01 4.68 -2.38
C ALA A 81 -0.72 3.57 -3.14
N ILE A 82 -2.04 3.58 -3.10
CA ILE A 82 -2.93 2.64 -3.77
C ILE A 82 -3.73 3.44 -4.79
N THR A 83 -3.65 3.09 -6.07
CA THR A 83 -4.24 3.91 -7.14
C THR A 83 -4.93 3.09 -8.22
N ASN A 84 -6.11 3.49 -8.70
CA ASN A 84 -6.83 2.80 -9.79
C ASN A 84 -7.13 1.32 -9.48
N CYS A 85 -7.46 0.97 -8.24
CA CYS A 85 -7.79 -0.40 -7.84
C CYS A 85 -9.32 -0.58 -7.79
N ARG A 86 -9.89 -1.24 -8.80
CA ARG A 86 -11.35 -1.19 -9.07
C ARG A 86 -12.24 -2.05 -8.19
N SER A 87 -11.74 -3.12 -7.56
CA SER A 87 -12.58 -4.07 -6.78
C SER A 87 -11.87 -4.53 -5.50
N ILE A 88 -11.00 -3.68 -4.99
CA ILE A 88 -10.10 -3.96 -3.90
C ILE A 88 -10.83 -3.95 -2.55
N SER A 89 -10.46 -4.89 -1.69
CA SER A 89 -10.70 -4.80 -0.25
C SER A 89 -9.37 -4.69 0.47
N LEU A 90 -9.32 -3.78 1.44
CA LEU A 90 -8.21 -3.69 2.38
C LEU A 90 -8.46 -4.66 3.53
N SER A 91 -7.62 -5.69 3.65
CA SER A 91 -7.75 -6.69 4.71
C SER A 91 -6.97 -6.28 5.96
N ASP A 92 -7.08 -7.09 7.03
CA ASP A 92 -6.52 -6.73 8.33
C ASP A 92 -5.00 -6.59 8.41
N TRP A 93 -4.26 -7.10 7.42
CA TRP A 93 -2.81 -6.93 7.35
C TRP A 93 -2.39 -5.46 7.22
N VAL A 94 -3.29 -4.56 6.81
CA VAL A 94 -3.02 -3.12 6.80
C VAL A 94 -2.61 -2.63 8.19
N GLY A 95 -3.25 -3.15 9.25
CA GLY A 95 -2.92 -2.80 10.63
C GLY A 95 -1.57 -3.32 11.12
N ASP A 96 -0.90 -4.21 10.38
CA ASP A 96 0.43 -4.72 10.71
C ASP A 96 1.55 -3.78 10.24
N MET A 97 1.22 -2.76 9.43
CA MET A 97 2.16 -1.80 8.85
C MET A 97 2.48 -0.65 9.82
N THR A 98 2.88 -0.95 11.05
CA THR A 98 2.96 0.04 12.15
C THR A 98 3.98 1.16 11.95
N THR A 99 4.89 1.05 10.98
CA THR A 99 5.84 2.10 10.58
C THR A 99 5.29 3.08 9.54
N LEU A 100 4.08 2.83 9.01
CA LEU A 100 3.46 3.65 7.99
C LEU A 100 3.11 5.04 8.53
N GLU A 101 3.54 6.08 7.82
CA GLU A 101 3.27 7.48 8.14
C GLU A 101 2.26 8.12 7.20
N ARG A 102 2.19 7.62 5.95
CA ARG A 102 1.32 8.16 4.91
C ARG A 102 0.62 7.04 4.15
N LEU A 103 -0.70 7.12 4.10
CA LEU A 103 -1.55 6.28 3.28
C LEU A 103 -2.30 7.16 2.28
N SER A 104 -2.14 6.87 0.98
CA SER A 104 -2.89 7.53 -0.08
C SER A 104 -3.68 6.50 -0.88
N ILE A 105 -4.97 6.74 -1.02
CA ILE A 105 -5.90 5.89 -1.77
C ILE A 105 -6.53 6.78 -2.84
N ARG A 106 -6.41 6.38 -4.11
CA ARG A 106 -6.87 7.18 -5.24
C ARG A 106 -7.62 6.34 -6.27
N ASN A 107 -8.73 6.84 -6.80
CA ASN A 107 -9.49 6.22 -7.88
C ASN A 107 -9.83 4.74 -7.60
N CYS A 108 -10.23 4.42 -6.38
CA CYS A 108 -10.63 3.07 -5.94
C CYS A 108 -12.13 3.08 -5.66
N GLU A 109 -12.93 3.19 -6.71
CA GLU A 109 -14.36 3.51 -6.63
C GLU A 109 -15.18 2.48 -5.83
N GLU A 110 -14.87 1.18 -5.95
CA GLU A 110 -15.56 0.12 -5.20
C GLU A 110 -14.96 -0.15 -3.82
N LEU A 111 -13.89 0.54 -3.41
CA LEU A 111 -13.36 0.36 -2.05
C LEU A 111 -14.33 1.01 -1.06
N ARG A 112 -15.11 0.17 -0.40
CA ARG A 112 -16.20 0.66 0.44
C ARG A 112 -15.76 1.11 1.82
N SER A 113 -14.85 0.39 2.46
CA SER A 113 -14.47 0.63 3.86
C SER A 113 -12.98 0.41 4.12
N LEU A 114 -12.49 0.98 5.22
CA LEU A 114 -11.19 0.65 5.81
C LEU A 114 -11.34 -0.53 6.79
N PRO A 115 -10.31 -1.38 6.94
CA PRO A 115 -10.31 -2.41 7.97
C PRO A 115 -10.15 -1.75 9.36
N SER A 116 -10.83 -2.27 10.37
CA SER A 116 -10.77 -1.74 11.74
C SER A 116 -9.35 -1.77 12.33
N SER A 117 -8.52 -2.71 11.86
CA SER A 117 -7.11 -2.83 12.20
C SER A 117 -6.27 -1.60 11.84
N ILE A 118 -6.75 -0.68 10.98
CA ILE A 118 -6.09 0.59 10.71
C ILE A 118 -5.86 1.43 11.98
N GLN A 119 -6.67 1.25 13.02
CA GLN A 119 -6.50 1.90 14.33
C GLN A 119 -5.17 1.56 15.02
N ARG A 120 -4.48 0.50 14.58
CA ARG A 120 -3.15 0.10 15.08
C ARG A 120 -2.02 0.94 14.51
N LEU A 121 -2.28 1.71 13.45
CA LEU A 121 -1.27 2.50 12.75
C LEU A 121 -0.99 3.82 13.48
N ILE A 122 -0.45 3.73 14.69
CA ILE A 122 -0.21 4.87 15.58
C ILE A 122 0.71 5.95 15.00
N ASN A 123 1.55 5.61 14.01
CA ASN A 123 2.47 6.54 13.33
C ASN A 123 1.86 7.18 12.08
N LEU A 124 0.65 6.75 11.67
CA LEU A 124 0.00 7.24 10.48
C LEU A 124 -0.44 8.69 10.70
N SER A 125 0.29 9.60 10.07
CA SER A 125 0.09 11.03 10.22
C SER A 125 -0.77 11.63 9.11
N TYR A 126 -0.76 11.01 7.92
CA TYR A 126 -1.52 11.44 6.74
C TYR A 126 -2.34 10.30 6.16
N LEU A 127 -3.65 10.52 6.05
CA LEU A 127 -4.56 9.71 5.24
C LEU A 127 -5.18 10.60 4.17
N THR A 128 -5.01 10.22 2.90
CA THR A 128 -5.63 10.92 1.79
C THR A 128 -6.46 9.98 0.93
N ILE A 129 -7.69 10.39 0.63
CA ILE A 129 -8.65 9.63 -0.16
C ILE A 129 -9.13 10.52 -1.31
N TYR A 130 -8.74 10.15 -2.54
CA TYR A 130 -9.04 10.86 -3.77
C TYR A 130 -9.98 10.04 -4.66
N CYS A 131 -11.06 10.62 -5.16
CA CYS A 131 -11.97 9.96 -6.10
C CYS A 131 -12.43 8.55 -5.64
N CYS A 132 -12.79 8.40 -4.35
CA CYS A 132 -13.28 7.14 -3.76
C CYS A 132 -14.57 7.42 -2.97
N PRO A 133 -15.72 7.62 -3.63
CA PRO A 133 -16.91 8.22 -3.01
C PRO A 133 -17.41 7.43 -1.80
N HIS A 134 -17.47 6.09 -1.88
CA HIS A 134 -17.92 5.26 -0.75
C HIS A 134 -17.00 5.38 0.47
N LEU A 135 -15.68 5.32 0.24
CA LEU A 135 -14.70 5.43 1.31
C LEU A 135 -14.71 6.83 1.95
N GLN A 136 -14.89 7.87 1.13
CA GLN A 136 -14.96 9.25 1.61
C GLN A 136 -16.14 9.45 2.56
N GLU A 137 -17.33 8.97 2.18
CA GLU A 137 -18.52 9.04 3.03
C GLU A 137 -18.29 8.36 4.37
N ARG A 138 -17.69 7.16 4.38
CA ARG A 138 -17.39 6.43 5.62
C ARG A 138 -16.27 7.04 6.45
N CYS A 139 -15.33 7.75 5.83
CA CYS A 139 -14.22 8.40 6.52
C CYS A 139 -14.53 9.85 6.93
N LYS A 140 -15.75 10.34 6.68
CA LYS A 140 -16.14 11.71 7.08
C LYS A 140 -15.89 11.91 8.57
N ARG A 141 -15.26 13.04 8.89
CA ARG A 141 -14.99 13.46 10.26
C ARG A 141 -16.29 13.47 11.07
N GLU A 142 -16.24 12.85 12.25
CA GLU A 142 -17.30 12.79 13.28
C GLU A 142 -18.61 12.08 12.88
N THR A 143 -18.83 11.83 11.59
CA THR A 143 -20.11 11.34 11.06
C THR A 143 -19.97 10.03 10.28
N GLY A 144 -18.79 9.75 9.73
CA GLY A 144 -18.53 8.54 8.96
C GLY A 144 -18.33 7.31 9.85
N GLU A 145 -18.82 6.15 9.42
CA GLU A 145 -18.74 4.91 10.19
C GLU A 145 -17.30 4.45 10.50
N ASP A 146 -16.37 4.73 9.59
CA ASP A 146 -14.96 4.35 9.74
C ASP A 146 -14.17 5.41 10.54
N TRP A 147 -14.78 6.57 10.85
CA TRP A 147 -14.16 7.65 11.63
C TRP A 147 -13.62 7.16 12.97
N GLN A 148 -14.33 6.24 13.64
CA GLN A 148 -13.89 5.65 14.90
C GLN A 148 -12.52 4.96 14.81
N TYR A 149 -12.14 4.46 13.63
CA TYR A 149 -10.87 3.78 13.41
C TYR A 149 -9.75 4.75 13.00
N ILE A 150 -10.08 5.91 12.43
CA ILE A 150 -9.12 6.87 11.85
C ILE A 150 -9.03 8.21 12.60
N ASN A 151 -9.80 8.41 13.67
CA ASN A 151 -9.81 9.66 14.44
C ASN A 151 -8.45 10.04 15.06
N HIS A 152 -7.54 9.08 15.19
CA HIS A 152 -6.18 9.27 15.67
C HIS A 152 -5.24 9.87 14.62
N ILE A 153 -5.63 9.89 13.34
CA ILE A 153 -4.83 10.40 12.22
C ILE A 153 -4.97 11.93 12.15
N PRO A 154 -3.90 12.71 12.37
CA PRO A 154 -3.98 14.17 12.45
C PRO A 154 -4.37 14.86 11.13
N GLN A 155 -3.91 14.33 10.00
CA GLN A 155 -4.13 14.94 8.68
C GLN A 155 -4.98 14.01 7.80
N LEU A 156 -6.28 14.29 7.75
CA LEU A 156 -7.23 13.60 6.87
C LEU A 156 -7.62 14.50 5.71
N GLY A 157 -7.32 14.07 4.48
CA GLY A 157 -7.73 14.74 3.25
C GLY A 157 -8.71 13.91 2.43
N LEU A 158 -9.93 14.41 2.26
CA LEU A 158 -10.95 13.80 1.40
C LEU A 158 -11.15 14.70 0.18
N TYR A 159 -10.80 14.21 -1.01
CA TYR A 159 -10.79 14.99 -2.24
C TYR A 159 -11.60 14.31 -3.36
N PRO A 160 -12.45 15.05 -4.08
CA PRO A 160 -13.24 14.48 -5.17
C PRO A 160 -12.37 13.81 -6.24
#